data_AF-A0A7J2JI56-F1
#
_entry.id   AF-A0A7J2JI56-F1
#
_cell.length_a   1.000
_cell.length_b   1.000
_cell.length_c   1.000
_cell.angle_alpha   90.00
_cell.angle_beta   90.00
_cell.angle_gamma   90.00
#
_symmetry.space_group_name_H-M   'P 1'
#
loop_
_entity.id
_entity.type
_entity.pdbx_description
1 polymer ?
#
loop_
_entity_poly.entity_id
_entity_poly.type
_entity_poly.pdbx_seq_one_letter_code
_entity_poly.pdbx_strand_id
1 'polypeptide(L)'
;MSQVNKVFLEFIAFLAASARNCLDEPPLYGSLRLADAISRLIKLAPQIPGYVDDPSLKELADFIDKGKVTVMKSREEYAKFLDQLVEKTAELAMKTFSE
;
A
#
# COMPACT_ATOMS: atom_id res chain seq x y z
N MET A 1 -18.78 8.59 15.67
CA MET A 1 -17.93 7.52 15.08
C MET A 1 -16.63 7.45 15.86
N SER A 2 -16.19 6.26 16.29
CA SER A 2 -14.90 6.09 16.97
C SER A 2 -13.73 6.48 16.05
N GLN A 3 -12.55 6.77 16.61
CA GLN A 3 -11.37 7.09 15.82
C GLN A 3 -11.01 5.93 14.86
N VAL A 4 -11.10 4.68 15.34
CA VAL A 4 -10.92 3.47 14.54
C VAL A 4 -11.84 3.47 13.32
N ASN A 5 -13.14 3.72 13.52
CA ASN A 5 -14.11 3.71 12.43
C ASN A 5 -13.88 4.84 11.42
N LYS A 6 -13.35 6.00 11.86
CA LYS A 6 -12.97 7.09 10.94
C LYS A 6 -11.80 6.66 10.04
N VAL A 7 -10.77 6.05 10.63
CA VAL A 7 -9.61 5.53 9.90
C VAL A 7 -10.03 4.48 8.86
N PHE A 8 -10.87 3.53 9.25
CA PHE A 8 -11.40 2.53 8.33
C PHE A 8 -12.26 3.15 7.25
N LEU A 9 -13.16 4.08 7.58
CA LEU A 9 -13.98 4.75 6.59
C LEU A 9 -13.13 5.54 5.58
N GLU A 10 -12.07 6.21 6.03
CA GLU A 10 -11.15 6.92 5.16
C GLU A 10 -10.41 5.97 4.19
N PHE A 11 -9.98 4.80 4.68
CA PHE A 11 -9.34 3.80 3.84
C PHE A 11 -10.33 3.16 2.85
N ILE A 12 -11.54 2.82 3.31
CA ILE A 12 -12.62 2.27 2.48
C ILE A 12 -13.04 3.26 1.38
N ALA A 13 -13.17 4.54 1.70
CA ALA A 13 -13.50 5.58 0.72
C ALA A 13 -12.45 5.67 -0.39
N PHE A 14 -11.16 5.58 -0.02
CA PHE A 14 -10.07 5.52 -0.99
C PHE A 14 -10.15 4.29 -1.89
N LEU A 15 -10.41 3.10 -1.32
CA LEU A 15 -10.57 1.86 -2.09
C LEU A 15 -11.75 1.94 -3.05
N ALA A 16 -12.91 2.44 -2.59
CA ALA A 16 -14.11 2.57 -3.41
C ALA A 16 -13.89 3.54 -4.59
N ALA A 17 -13.29 4.70 -4.33
CA ALA A 17 -12.95 5.66 -5.38
C ALA A 17 -11.93 5.07 -6.37
N SER A 18 -10.91 4.38 -5.88
CA SER A 18 -9.91 3.72 -6.71
C SER A 18 -10.53 2.65 -7.61
N ALA A 19 -11.39 1.79 -7.06
CA ALA A 19 -12.08 0.76 -7.80
C ALA A 19 -12.97 1.33 -8.91
N ARG A 20 -13.68 2.43 -8.64
CA ARG A 20 -14.47 3.11 -9.67
C ARG A 20 -13.56 3.66 -10.78
N ASN A 21 -12.46 4.32 -10.42
CA ASN A 21 -11.55 4.92 -11.38
C ASN A 21 -10.88 3.88 -12.29
N CYS A 22 -10.63 2.66 -11.79
CA CYS A 22 -10.08 1.57 -12.60
C CYS A 22 -10.90 1.22 -13.85
N LEU A 23 -12.19 1.60 -13.93
CA LEU A 23 -13.00 1.40 -15.14
C LEU A 23 -12.62 2.34 -16.28
N ASP A 24 -12.12 3.53 -15.96
CA ASP A 24 -11.83 4.60 -16.92
C ASP A 24 -10.30 4.87 -17.05
N GLU A 25 -9.48 4.35 -16.14
CA GLU A 25 -8.02 4.49 -16.12
C GLU A 25 -7.30 3.40 -16.95
N PRO A 26 -6.03 3.62 -17.35
CA PRO A 26 -5.22 2.60 -18.00
C PRO A 26 -5.17 1.31 -17.17
N PRO A 27 -5.16 0.10 -17.78
CA PRO A 27 -5.22 -1.16 -17.05
C PRO A 27 -4.14 -1.34 -15.95
N LEU A 28 -2.94 -0.80 -16.17
CA LEU A 28 -1.84 -0.84 -15.20
C LEU A 28 -2.12 -0.05 -13.92
N TYR A 29 -3.08 0.87 -13.94
CA TYR A 29 -3.39 1.68 -12.76
C TYR A 29 -4.13 0.87 -11.71
N GLY A 30 -4.78 -0.24 -12.07
CA GLY A 30 -5.36 -1.16 -11.08
C GLY A 30 -4.32 -1.65 -10.07
N SER A 31 -3.17 -2.15 -10.54
CA SER A 31 -2.07 -2.55 -9.66
C SER A 31 -1.41 -1.36 -8.96
N LEU A 32 -1.42 -0.17 -9.58
CA LEU A 32 -0.87 1.05 -8.96
C LEU A 32 -1.70 1.45 -7.74
N ARG A 33 -3.03 1.42 -7.87
CA ARG A 33 -3.98 1.71 -6.79
C ARG A 33 -3.84 0.71 -5.65
N LEU A 34 -3.61 -0.57 -5.95
CA LEU A 34 -3.36 -1.59 -4.92
C LEU A 34 -2.06 -1.33 -4.16
N ALA A 35 -0.96 -1.02 -4.85
CA ALA A 35 0.30 -0.65 -4.20
C ALA A 35 0.12 0.60 -3.32
N ASP A 36 -0.52 1.65 -3.85
CA ASP A 36 -0.80 2.88 -3.11
C ASP A 36 -1.70 2.64 -1.88
N ALA A 37 -2.68 1.73 -1.99
CA ALA A 37 -3.52 1.32 -0.87
C ALA A 37 -2.70 0.75 0.29
N ILE A 38 -1.69 -0.07 0.01
CA ILE A 38 -0.82 -0.65 1.05
C ILE A 38 -0.07 0.47 1.79
N SER A 39 0.59 1.39 1.07
CA SER A 39 1.28 2.54 1.67
C SER A 39 0.32 3.40 2.49
N ARG A 40 -0.89 3.66 1.97
CA ARG A 40 -1.90 4.47 2.65
C ARG A 40 -2.42 3.81 3.92
N LEU A 41 -2.65 2.50 3.92
CA LEU A 41 -3.06 1.77 5.12
C LEU A 41 -2.00 1.89 6.22
N ILE A 42 -0.74 1.65 5.88
CA ILE A 42 0.38 1.77 6.83
C ILE A 42 0.44 3.17 7.44
N LYS A 43 0.25 4.22 6.63
CA LYS A 43 0.27 5.62 7.09
C LYS A 43 -0.95 6.03 7.90
N LEU A 44 -2.08 5.35 7.71
CA LEU A 44 -3.29 5.59 8.49
C LEU A 44 -3.27 4.85 9.83
N ALA A 45 -2.57 3.72 9.92
CA ALA A 45 -2.53 2.87 11.11
C ALA A 45 -2.10 3.61 12.41
N PRO A 46 -1.13 4.55 12.42
CA PRO A 46 -0.78 5.34 13.61
C PRO A 46 -1.93 6.16 14.22
N GLN A 47 -3.01 6.39 13.48
CA GLN A 47 -4.19 7.08 13.99
C GLN A 47 -5.12 6.17 14.82
N ILE A 48 -4.88 4.86 14.84
CA ILE A 48 -5.68 3.88 15.59
C ILE A 48 -5.22 3.88 17.06
N PRO A 49 -6.12 4.11 18.04
CA PRO A 49 -5.75 4.02 19.45
C PRO A 49 -5.15 2.67 19.82
N GLY A 50 -3.99 2.67 20.47
CA GLY A 50 -3.27 1.46 20.86
C GLY A 50 -2.38 0.85 19.77
N TYR A 51 -2.27 1.49 18.59
CA TYR A 51 -1.29 1.10 17.58
C TYR A 51 0.14 1.28 18.10
N VAL A 52 1.00 0.30 17.81
CA VAL A 52 2.43 0.34 18.11
C VAL A 52 3.16 0.45 16.78
N ASP A 53 3.99 1.47 16.65
CA ASP A 53 4.76 1.70 15.42
C ASP A 53 5.77 0.58 15.18
N ASP A 54 5.81 0.09 13.95
CA ASP A 54 6.85 -0.80 13.44
C ASP A 54 7.66 -0.07 12.35
N PRO A 55 8.96 0.20 12.58
CA PRO A 55 9.82 0.83 11.60
C PRO A 55 9.83 0.11 10.24
N SER A 56 9.71 -1.22 10.23
CA SER A 56 9.73 -2.03 9.01
C SER A 56 8.52 -1.75 8.11
N LEU A 57 7.35 -1.49 8.69
CA LEU A 57 6.16 -1.06 7.95
C LEU A 57 6.35 0.33 7.36
N LYS A 58 6.96 1.25 8.12
CA LYS A 58 7.25 2.60 7.62
C LYS A 58 8.21 2.57 6.43
N GLU A 59 9.27 1.77 6.52
CA GLU A 59 10.22 1.56 5.41
C GLU A 59 9.54 0.95 4.18
N LEU A 60 8.60 0.01 4.38
CA LEU A 60 7.80 -0.55 3.30
C LEU A 60 6.93 0.52 2.61
N ALA A 61 6.26 1.40 3.37
CA ALA A 61 5.48 2.49 2.79
C ALA A 61 6.36 3.47 1.97
N ASP A 62 7.54 3.83 2.49
CA ASP A 62 8.50 4.68 1.79
C ASP A 62 9.02 4.02 0.49
N PHE A 63 9.27 2.71 0.52
CA PHE A 63 9.63 1.94 -0.67
C PHE A 63 8.53 1.98 -1.73
N ILE A 64 7.27 1.77 -1.33
CA ILE A 64 6.11 1.82 -2.23
C ILE A 64 5.96 3.21 -2.85
N ASP A 65 6.05 4.28 -2.06
CA ASP A 65 5.88 5.63 -2.57
C ASP A 65 6.94 6.03 -3.60
N LYS A 66 8.19 5.60 -3.38
CA LYS A 66 9.28 5.80 -4.33
C LYS A 66 9.13 4.92 -5.57
N GLY A 67 8.66 3.69 -5.40
CA GLY A 67 8.56 2.72 -6.48
C GLY A 67 7.36 2.94 -7.40
N LYS A 68 6.22 3.42 -6.88
CA LYS A 68 4.97 3.56 -7.65
C LYS A 68 5.07 4.51 -8.84
N VAL A 69 6.03 5.45 -8.83
CA VAL A 69 6.28 6.37 -9.96
C VAL A 69 6.82 5.66 -11.21
N THR A 70 7.36 4.43 -11.08
CA THR A 70 7.87 3.63 -12.20
C THR A 70 6.79 3.26 -13.20
N VAL A 71 5.50 3.27 -12.80
CA VAL A 71 4.35 3.08 -13.70
C VAL A 71 4.35 4.03 -14.90
N MET A 72 4.94 5.22 -14.75
CA MET A 72 5.04 6.23 -15.81
C MET A 72 6.28 6.08 -16.69
N LYS A 73 7.23 5.19 -16.33
CA LYS A 73 8.51 5.04 -17.03
C LYS A 73 8.44 3.92 -18.07
N SER A 74 8.18 2.70 -17.63
CA SER A 74 8.05 1.52 -18.48
C SER A 74 7.29 0.41 -17.76
N ARG A 75 6.69 -0.50 -18.53
CA ARG A 75 5.99 -1.66 -17.97
C ARG A 75 6.96 -2.59 -17.25
N GLU A 76 8.18 -2.73 -17.77
CA GLU A 76 9.23 -3.60 -17.25
C GLU A 76 9.75 -3.10 -15.89
N GLU A 77 10.04 -1.80 -15.76
CA GLU A 77 10.45 -1.22 -14.48
C GLU A 77 9.34 -1.34 -13.44
N TYR A 78 8.09 -1.11 -13.85
CA TYR A 78 6.95 -1.22 -12.96
C TYR A 78 6.67 -2.66 -12.51
N ALA A 79 6.78 -3.64 -13.41
CA ALA A 79 6.69 -5.05 -13.06
C ALA A 79 7.77 -5.45 -12.06
N LYS A 80 9.03 -5.05 -12.30
CA LYS A 80 10.14 -5.30 -11.37
C LYS A 80 9.88 -4.69 -9.99
N PHE A 81 9.32 -3.48 -9.93
CA PHE A 81 8.92 -2.87 -8.67
C PHE A 81 7.86 -3.72 -7.93
N LEU A 82 6.85 -4.24 -8.63
CA LEU A 82 5.83 -5.09 -8.03
C LEU A 82 6.40 -6.42 -7.53
N ASP A 83 7.33 -7.04 -8.27
CA ASP A 83 8.03 -8.25 -7.84
C ASP A 83 8.80 -8.00 -6.53
N GLN A 84 9.56 -6.90 -6.48
CA GLN A 84 10.27 -6.49 -5.27
C GLN A 84 9.35 -6.18 -4.09
N LEU A 85 8.15 -5.63 -4.35
CA LEU A 85 7.15 -5.41 -3.31
C LEU A 85 6.65 -6.73 -2.72
N VAL A 86 6.41 -7.74 -3.57
CA VAL A 86 6.02 -9.09 -3.12
C VAL A 86 7.16 -9.74 -2.31
N GLU A 87 8.40 -9.67 -2.77
CA GLU A 87 9.56 -10.21 -2.04
C GLU A 87 9.70 -9.56 -0.66
N LYS A 88 9.68 -8.23 -0.58
CA LYS A 88 9.80 -7.50 0.70
C LYS A 88 8.69 -7.83 1.68
N THR A 89 7.45 -7.93 1.21
CA THR A 89 6.32 -8.30 2.08
C THR A 89 6.43 -9.74 2.56
N ALA A 90 6.88 -10.67 1.72
CA ALA A 90 7.17 -12.04 2.13
C ALA A 90 8.31 -12.14 3.16
N GLU A 91 9.40 -11.39 2.97
CA GLU A 91 10.51 -11.32 3.93
C GLU A 91 10.08 -10.82 5.30
N LEU A 92 9.27 -9.76 5.35
CA LEU A 92 8.71 -9.24 6.60
C LEU A 92 7.82 -10.26 7.27
N ALA A 93 6.90 -10.86 6.51
CA ALA A 93 6.01 -11.90 7.02
C ALA A 93 6.78 -13.09 7.61
N MET A 94 7.82 -13.59 6.92
CA MET A 94 8.64 -14.70 7.43
C MET A 94 9.34 -14.37 8.74
N LYS A 95 9.87 -13.15 8.90
CA LYS A 95 10.49 -12.71 10.16
C LYS A 95 9.47 -12.70 11.29
N THR A 96 8.28 -12.14 11.05
CA THR A 96 7.22 -12.07 12.05
C THR A 96 6.64 -13.43 12.46
N PHE A 97 6.57 -14.40 11.54
CA PHE A 97 6.02 -15.73 11.82
C PHE A 97 7.03 -16.77 12.30
N SER A 98 8.32 -16.42 12.32
CA SER A 98 9.40 -17.29 12.84
C SER A 98 9.79 -16.96 14.28
N GLU A 99 9.23 -15.89 14.85
CA GLU A 99 9.34 -15.48 16.26
C GLU A 99 8.16 -16.02 17.08
#